data_AF-A0A172UP76-F1
#
_entry.id   AF-A0A172UP76-F1
#
_cell.length_a   1.000
_cell.length_b   1.000
_cell.length_c   1.000
_cell.angle_alpha   90.00
_cell.angle_beta   90.00
_cell.angle_gamma   90.00
#
_symmetry.space_group_name_H-M   'P 1'
#
loop_
_entity.id
_entity.type
_entity.pdbx_description
1 polymer ?
#
loop_
_entity_poly.entity_id
_entity_poly.type
_entity_poly.pdbx_seq_one_letter_code
_entity_poly.pdbx_strand_id
1 'polypeptide(L)'
;MLQTETVVILHHAVEMLLRLFYAHVENNDCPWLEVASLVNFAEFKGKVGQSLNDGFGRTQIAQVFLGGSSPEDACIALSQEEFDDAIDGYDLLLTECGNRFMSEAFLYNAIKHGLSTVALDPSTEIGMSQGDKKAVIHKGALFAYMHKARYPGAPKGGPEWFMSMAGVKTEQDLALAILVARAVESLWDVARRKYTGKSGSIRQMKKSTAELAIYGVLTESPNVIGTITMEMPKLKADGSIDGVNYDLRGTDAPEGYEPDPGFQIADCPRINLPARQRDARIYSTSSRKLYPFSPNGSQQV
;
A
#
# COMPACT_ATOMS: atom_id res chain seq x y z
N MET A 1 -18.10 -11.81 3.30
CA MET A 1 -17.24 -12.72 2.50
C MET A 1 -16.42 -11.91 1.52
N LEU A 2 -16.98 -11.39 0.41
CA LEU A 2 -16.23 -10.53 -0.54
C LEU A 2 -15.47 -9.38 0.15
N GLN A 3 -16.17 -8.55 0.94
CA GLN A 3 -15.58 -7.38 1.61
C GLN A 3 -14.35 -7.74 2.48
N THR A 4 -14.42 -8.84 3.23
CA THR A 4 -13.32 -9.34 4.08
C THR A 4 -12.16 -9.90 3.26
N GLU A 5 -12.46 -10.55 2.14
CA GLU A 5 -11.44 -11.07 1.21
C GLU A 5 -10.68 -9.92 0.53
N THR A 6 -11.37 -8.85 0.12
CA THR A 6 -10.74 -7.69 -0.51
C THR A 6 -9.73 -7.00 0.41
N VAL A 7 -10.04 -6.80 1.69
CA VAL A 7 -9.08 -6.24 2.67
C VAL A 7 -7.85 -7.16 2.82
N VAL A 8 -8.04 -8.49 2.91
CA VAL A 8 -6.93 -9.44 3.02
C VAL A 8 -6.07 -9.44 1.76
N ILE A 9 -6.68 -9.38 0.57
CA ILE A 9 -5.98 -9.30 -0.72
C ILE A 9 -5.16 -8.02 -0.80
N LEU A 10 -5.75 -6.86 -0.49
CA LEU A 10 -5.05 -5.58 -0.50
C LEU A 10 -3.86 -5.60 0.46
N HIS A 11 -4.06 -6.00 1.72
CA HIS A 11 -2.99 -5.98 2.72
C HIS A 11 -1.82 -6.91 2.36
N HIS A 12 -2.09 -8.09 1.81
CA HIS A 12 -1.04 -8.96 1.27
C HIS A 12 -0.32 -8.36 0.06
N ALA A 13 -1.06 -7.73 -0.86
CA ALA A 13 -0.48 -7.07 -2.04
C ALA A 13 0.41 -5.88 -1.65
N VAL A 14 -0.07 -5.04 -0.75
CA VAL A 14 0.64 -3.89 -0.14
C VAL A 14 1.93 -4.34 0.54
N GLU A 15 1.88 -5.33 1.43
CA GLU A 15 3.07 -5.84 2.11
C GLU A 15 4.08 -6.43 1.12
N MET A 16 3.60 -7.20 0.13
CA MET A 16 4.44 -7.76 -0.93
C MET A 16 5.13 -6.67 -1.76
N LEU A 17 4.40 -5.63 -2.20
CA LEU A 17 4.97 -4.53 -2.99
C LEU A 17 6.05 -3.78 -2.21
N LEU A 18 5.77 -3.41 -0.96
CA LEU A 18 6.73 -2.70 -0.10
C LEU A 18 7.99 -3.55 0.13
N ARG A 19 7.85 -4.85 0.43
CA ARG A 19 9.00 -5.77 0.57
C ARG A 19 9.82 -5.89 -0.72
N LEU A 20 9.15 -6.05 -1.87
CA LEU A 20 9.82 -6.15 -3.16
C LEU A 20 10.54 -4.84 -3.53
N PHE A 21 9.94 -3.68 -3.25
CA PHE A 21 10.55 -2.37 -3.46
C PHE A 21 11.87 -2.26 -2.70
N TYR A 22 11.88 -2.39 -1.37
CA TYR A 22 13.12 -2.26 -0.59
C TYR A 22 14.21 -3.27 -1.00
N ALA A 23 13.83 -4.53 -1.25
CA ALA A 23 14.76 -5.56 -1.72
C ALA A 23 15.43 -5.23 -3.07
N HIS A 24 14.81 -4.40 -3.91
CA HIS A 24 15.38 -3.93 -5.17
C HIS A 24 16.13 -2.59 -5.04
N VAL A 25 15.70 -1.70 -4.13
CA VAL A 25 16.41 -0.45 -3.79
C VAL A 25 17.81 -0.74 -3.22
N GLU A 26 17.93 -1.75 -2.35
CA GLU A 26 19.21 -2.18 -1.77
C GLU A 26 20.15 -2.83 -2.80
N ASN A 27 19.70 -3.00 -4.05
CA ASN A 27 20.47 -3.34 -5.24
C ASN A 27 21.23 -4.68 -5.23
N ASN A 28 21.00 -5.52 -4.21
CA ASN A 28 21.65 -6.82 -4.00
C ASN A 28 21.61 -7.76 -5.21
N ASP A 29 22.67 -8.57 -5.38
CA ASP A 29 22.83 -9.52 -6.49
C ASP A 29 21.72 -10.59 -6.56
N CYS A 30 21.05 -10.84 -5.43
CA CYS A 30 19.91 -11.75 -5.32
C CYS A 30 18.84 -11.15 -4.39
N PRO A 31 17.88 -10.36 -4.91
CA PRO A 31 16.83 -9.72 -4.11
C PRO A 31 15.97 -10.69 -3.30
N TRP A 32 15.89 -11.96 -3.72
CA TRP A 32 15.20 -13.02 -2.98
C TRP A 32 15.77 -13.24 -1.57
N LEU A 33 17.09 -13.05 -1.40
CA LEU A 33 17.73 -13.13 -0.09
C LEU A 33 17.35 -11.95 0.79
N GLU A 34 17.12 -10.76 0.23
CA GLU A 34 16.63 -9.62 1.02
C GLU A 34 15.13 -9.71 1.33
N VAL A 35 14.29 -10.18 0.40
CA VAL A 35 12.90 -10.49 0.74
C VAL A 35 12.83 -11.51 1.89
N ALA A 36 13.79 -12.43 1.97
CA ALA A 36 13.97 -13.37 3.08
C ALA A 36 14.70 -12.79 4.31
N SER A 37 15.46 -11.70 4.19
CA SER A 37 16.12 -11.02 5.32
C SER A 37 15.16 -10.10 6.07
N LEU A 38 14.15 -9.54 5.39
CA LEU A 38 13.08 -8.69 5.92
C LEU A 38 12.08 -9.41 6.86
N VAL A 39 12.50 -10.47 7.57
CA VAL A 39 11.67 -11.20 8.54
C VAL A 39 11.41 -10.41 9.83
N ASN A 40 12.25 -9.43 10.19
CA ASN A 40 12.00 -8.57 11.33
C ASN A 40 10.92 -7.51 11.01
N PHE A 41 9.68 -7.82 11.40
CA PHE A 41 8.52 -6.95 11.19
C PHE A 41 8.64 -5.56 11.84
N ALA A 42 9.39 -5.42 12.94
CA ALA A 42 9.57 -4.13 13.60
C ALA A 42 10.54 -3.23 12.80
N GLU A 43 11.64 -3.78 12.30
CA GLU A 43 12.58 -3.07 11.42
C GLU A 43 11.92 -2.72 10.08
N PHE A 44 11.15 -3.63 9.50
CA PHE A 44 10.40 -3.38 8.27
C PHE A 44 9.37 -2.26 8.45
N LYS A 45 8.63 -2.23 9.57
CA LYS A 45 7.75 -1.10 9.92
C LYS A 45 8.52 0.20 10.17
N GLY A 46 9.73 0.12 10.72
CA GLY A 46 10.64 1.26 10.83
C GLY A 46 10.98 1.86 9.46
N LYS A 47 11.41 1.02 8.50
CA LYS A 47 11.70 1.44 7.11
C LYS A 47 10.49 2.09 6.44
N VAL A 48 9.31 1.45 6.49
CA VAL A 48 8.07 2.02 5.93
C VAL A 48 7.68 3.34 6.59
N GLY A 49 7.73 3.41 7.93
CA GLY A 49 7.45 4.64 8.67
C GLY A 49 8.43 5.77 8.35
N GLN A 50 9.69 5.47 8.10
CA GLN A 50 10.67 6.46 7.66
C GLN A 50 10.34 6.99 6.26
N SER A 51 10.10 6.13 5.27
CA SER A 51 9.75 6.58 3.91
C SER A 51 8.44 7.36 3.81
N LEU A 52 7.50 7.16 4.74
CA LEU A 52 6.30 8.00 4.85
C LEU A 52 6.59 9.41 5.40
N ASN A 53 7.66 9.60 6.18
CA ASN A 53 8.05 10.91 6.71
C ASN A 53 9.00 11.64 5.74
N ASP A 54 9.97 10.91 5.18
CA ASP A 54 11.05 11.46 4.34
C ASP A 54 10.64 11.54 2.85
N GLY A 55 9.56 10.85 2.47
CA GLY A 55 9.17 10.57 1.08
C GLY A 55 9.87 9.33 0.50
N PHE A 56 9.25 8.68 -0.50
CA PHE A 56 9.94 7.62 -1.24
C PHE A 56 10.91 8.25 -2.27
N GLY A 57 12.13 7.73 -2.37
CA GLY A 57 13.16 8.35 -3.19
C GLY A 57 12.82 8.27 -4.68
N ARG A 58 12.56 9.41 -5.35
CA ARG A 58 12.24 9.48 -6.79
C ARG A 58 13.18 8.65 -7.68
N THR A 59 14.49 8.75 -7.45
CA THR A 59 15.50 7.98 -8.19
C THR A 59 15.39 6.47 -7.94
N GLN A 60 15.01 6.06 -6.73
CA GLN A 60 14.77 4.65 -6.37
C GLN A 60 13.51 4.14 -7.07
N ILE A 61 12.43 4.91 -7.08
CA ILE A 61 11.19 4.62 -7.81
C ILE A 61 11.48 4.43 -9.30
N ALA A 62 12.17 5.38 -9.94
CA ALA A 62 12.56 5.31 -11.34
C ALA A 62 13.39 4.04 -11.64
N GLN A 63 14.40 3.74 -10.81
CA GLN A 63 15.25 2.56 -10.98
C GLN A 63 14.50 1.24 -10.78
N VAL A 64 13.54 1.17 -9.84
CA VAL A 64 12.82 -0.07 -9.51
C VAL A 64 11.66 -0.36 -10.47
N PHE A 65 10.88 0.66 -10.86
CA PHE A 65 9.67 0.45 -11.68
C PHE A 65 9.83 0.82 -13.16
N LEU A 66 10.69 1.79 -13.49
CA LEU A 66 10.96 2.23 -14.87
C LEU A 66 12.30 1.67 -15.40
N GLY A 67 13.17 1.21 -14.50
CA GLY A 67 14.41 0.50 -14.81
C GLY A 67 15.61 1.36 -15.15
N GLY A 68 15.52 2.68 -14.97
CA GLY A 68 16.59 3.64 -15.23
C GLY A 68 16.34 4.98 -14.52
N SER A 69 17.27 5.92 -14.64
CA SER A 69 17.15 7.27 -14.06
C SER A 69 16.48 8.31 -14.98
N SER A 70 16.32 8.00 -16.26
CA SER A 70 15.62 8.80 -17.29
C SER A 70 15.06 7.87 -18.38
N PRO A 71 14.22 8.36 -19.32
CA PRO A 71 13.77 7.57 -20.47
C PRO A 71 14.91 6.98 -21.30
N GLU A 72 15.98 7.75 -21.51
CA GLU A 72 17.17 7.34 -22.27
C GLU A 72 17.96 6.27 -21.52
N ASP A 73 18.16 6.44 -20.21
CA ASP A 73 18.84 5.47 -19.34
C ASP A 73 18.05 4.15 -19.20
N ALA A 74 16.73 4.25 -19.21
CA ALA A 74 15.82 3.12 -19.27
C ALA A 74 15.68 2.54 -20.69
N CYS A 75 16.10 3.27 -21.73
CA CYS A 75 15.90 2.97 -23.15
C CYS A 75 14.43 2.72 -23.54
N ILE A 76 13.50 3.50 -22.98
CA ILE A 76 12.05 3.35 -23.21
C ILE A 76 11.48 4.50 -24.04
N ALA A 77 10.40 4.24 -24.77
CA ALA A 77 9.71 5.21 -25.59
C ALA A 77 8.69 6.02 -24.77
N LEU A 78 9.18 6.83 -23.83
CA LEU A 78 8.43 7.87 -23.11
C LEU A 78 9.16 9.20 -23.27
N SER A 79 8.43 10.30 -23.23
CA SER A 79 9.01 11.62 -22.96
C SER A 79 9.46 11.75 -21.50
N GLN A 80 10.29 12.76 -21.20
CA GLN A 80 10.70 13.03 -19.81
C GLN A 80 9.49 13.40 -18.92
N GLU A 81 8.53 14.16 -19.46
CA GLU A 81 7.29 14.51 -18.75
C GLU A 81 6.46 13.27 -18.38
N GLU A 82 6.26 12.35 -19.32
CA GLU A 82 5.57 11.07 -19.09
C GLU A 82 6.31 10.13 -18.14
N PHE A 83 7.62 10.30 -17.99
CA PHE A 83 8.47 9.53 -17.08
C PHE A 83 8.39 10.09 -15.66
N ASP A 84 8.41 11.42 -15.51
CA ASP A 84 8.23 12.08 -14.22
C ASP A 84 6.80 11.91 -13.68
N ASP A 85 5.76 12.01 -14.52
CA ASP A 85 4.37 11.66 -14.15
C ASP A 85 4.23 10.20 -13.72
N ALA A 86 4.99 9.28 -14.35
CA ALA A 86 5.02 7.88 -13.93
C ALA A 86 5.71 7.68 -12.57
N ILE A 87 6.75 8.47 -12.25
CA ILE A 87 7.36 8.46 -10.91
C ILE A 87 6.35 8.96 -9.87
N ASP A 88 5.63 10.05 -10.16
CA ASP A 88 4.64 10.64 -9.27
C ASP A 88 3.48 9.67 -8.97
N GLY A 89 2.99 8.93 -9.97
CA GLY A 89 1.97 7.90 -9.76
C GLY A 89 2.45 6.72 -8.92
N TYR A 90 3.70 6.27 -9.10
CA TYR A 90 4.29 5.25 -8.23
C TYR A 90 4.56 5.75 -6.79
N ASP A 91 4.94 7.01 -6.61
CA ASP A 91 5.15 7.62 -5.29
C ASP A 91 3.83 7.72 -4.50
N LEU A 92 2.74 8.16 -5.16
CA LEU A 92 1.40 8.15 -4.57
C LEU A 92 0.94 6.73 -4.20
N LEU A 93 1.15 5.74 -5.08
CA LEU A 93 0.79 4.36 -4.79
C LEU A 93 1.58 3.80 -3.59
N LEU A 94 2.90 4.02 -3.54
CA LEU A 94 3.74 3.58 -2.43
C LEU A 94 3.37 4.27 -1.11
N THR A 95 3.03 5.55 -1.17
CA THR A 95 2.58 6.34 -0.02
C THR A 95 1.25 5.83 0.53
N GLU A 96 0.25 5.57 -0.32
CA GLU A 96 -1.00 4.94 0.12
C GLU A 96 -0.76 3.52 0.66
N CYS A 97 0.07 2.71 -0.01
CA CYS A 97 0.45 1.38 0.47
C CYS A 97 1.08 1.44 1.88
N GLY A 98 2.01 2.37 2.11
CA GLY A 98 2.62 2.58 3.42
C GLY A 98 1.58 3.03 4.47
N ASN A 99 0.72 3.98 4.13
CA ASN A 99 -0.36 4.46 5.01
C ASN A 99 -1.30 3.33 5.43
N ARG A 100 -1.72 2.46 4.49
CA ARG A 100 -2.53 1.26 4.77
C ARG A 100 -1.81 0.29 5.69
N PHE A 101 -0.57 -0.08 5.34
CA PHE A 101 0.24 -1.03 6.11
C PHE A 101 0.49 -0.58 7.56
N MET A 102 0.70 0.72 7.77
CA MET A 102 0.97 1.29 9.09
C MET A 102 -0.32 1.48 9.90
N SER A 103 -1.37 2.05 9.31
CA SER A 103 -2.55 2.51 10.06
C SER A 103 -3.70 1.49 10.17
N GLU A 104 -3.84 0.54 9.25
CA GLU A 104 -4.93 -0.46 9.26
C GLU A 104 -4.52 -1.82 9.85
N ALA A 105 -3.33 -1.92 10.46
CA ALA A 105 -2.80 -3.18 10.98
C ALA A 105 -3.70 -3.89 12.02
N PHE A 106 -4.54 -3.15 12.76
CA PHE A 106 -5.54 -3.74 13.67
C PHE A 106 -6.75 -4.29 12.92
N LEU A 107 -7.24 -3.60 11.88
CA LEU A 107 -8.33 -4.06 11.02
C LEU A 107 -7.94 -5.35 10.30
N TYR A 108 -6.75 -5.38 9.67
CA TYR A 108 -6.22 -6.58 9.01
C TYR A 108 -6.10 -7.77 9.97
N ASN A 109 -5.54 -7.57 11.17
CA ASN A 109 -5.45 -8.63 12.17
C ASN A 109 -6.81 -9.13 12.64
N ALA A 110 -7.79 -8.23 12.85
CA ALA A 110 -9.15 -8.60 13.27
C ALA A 110 -9.88 -9.44 12.20
N ILE A 111 -9.72 -9.09 10.92
CA ILE A 111 -10.28 -9.84 9.79
C ILE A 111 -9.55 -11.18 9.63
N LYS A 112 -8.22 -11.19 9.60
CA LYS A 112 -7.37 -12.38 9.42
C LYS A 112 -7.64 -13.46 10.47
N HIS A 113 -7.87 -13.07 11.72
CA HIS A 113 -8.11 -14.00 12.81
C HIS A 113 -9.61 -14.27 13.05
N GLY A 114 -10.52 -13.63 12.32
CA GLY A 114 -11.97 -13.87 12.30
C GLY A 114 -12.72 -13.62 13.64
N LEU A 115 -12.00 -13.26 14.70
CA LEU A 115 -12.45 -13.35 16.08
C LEU A 115 -13.17 -12.10 16.60
N SER A 116 -13.18 -11.03 15.81
CA SER A 116 -13.77 -9.74 16.19
C SER A 116 -14.06 -8.86 14.98
N THR A 117 -14.72 -9.38 13.94
CA THR A 117 -15.20 -8.54 12.84
C THR A 117 -16.68 -8.79 12.61
N VAL A 118 -17.53 -7.83 12.98
CA VAL A 118 -18.94 -7.81 12.56
C VAL A 118 -19.05 -6.90 11.35
N ALA A 119 -19.50 -7.45 10.22
CA ALA A 119 -19.91 -6.67 9.06
C ALA A 119 -21.33 -6.13 9.32
N LEU A 120 -21.48 -4.82 9.45
CA LEU A 120 -22.78 -4.18 9.59
C LEU A 120 -23.50 -4.08 8.23
N ASP A 121 -24.84 -4.03 8.28
CA ASP A 121 -25.70 -4.08 7.10
C ASP A 121 -25.47 -2.87 6.16
N PRO A 122 -25.60 -3.01 4.82
CA PRO A 122 -25.46 -1.89 3.88
C PRO A 122 -26.43 -0.71 4.12
N SER A 123 -27.54 -0.91 4.84
CA SER A 123 -28.47 0.15 5.27
C SER A 123 -28.03 0.88 6.55
N THR A 124 -26.91 0.50 7.16
CA THR A 124 -26.40 1.15 8.38
C THR A 124 -26.09 2.62 8.12
N GLU A 125 -26.62 3.50 8.97
CA GLU A 125 -26.31 4.93 9.00
C GLU A 125 -25.86 5.32 10.41
N ILE A 126 -24.67 5.92 10.52
CA ILE A 126 -24.21 6.55 11.76
C ILE A 126 -24.44 8.05 11.63
N GLY A 127 -25.27 8.58 12.53
CA GLY A 127 -25.49 10.01 12.67
C GLY A 127 -24.79 10.57 13.90
N MET A 128 -24.21 11.76 13.76
CA MET A 128 -23.77 12.60 14.88
C MET A 128 -24.84 13.67 15.14
N SER A 129 -25.24 13.82 16.41
CA SER A 129 -26.22 14.83 16.83
C SER A 129 -25.55 15.87 17.73
N GLN A 130 -25.80 17.15 17.47
CA GLN A 130 -25.36 18.27 18.30
C GLN A 130 -26.54 19.23 18.51
N GLY A 131 -27.19 19.13 19.68
CA GLY A 131 -28.51 19.74 19.90
C GLY A 131 -29.54 19.17 18.92
N ASP A 132 -30.35 20.04 18.33
CA ASP A 132 -31.39 19.66 17.35
C ASP A 132 -30.85 19.30 15.96
N LYS A 133 -29.54 19.50 15.70
CA LYS A 133 -28.91 19.18 14.41
C LYS A 133 -28.41 17.74 14.41
N LYS A 134 -28.88 16.94 13.45
CA LYS A 134 -28.36 15.61 13.14
C LYS A 134 -27.70 15.62 11.76
N ALA A 135 -26.45 15.18 11.68
CA ALA A 135 -25.73 14.95 10.43
C ALA A 135 -25.42 13.45 10.30
N VAL A 136 -25.61 12.88 9.11
CA VAL A 136 -25.10 11.52 8.80
C VAL A 136 -23.60 11.66 8.54
N ILE A 137 -22.78 10.92 9.29
CA ILE A 137 -21.31 10.94 9.17
C ILE A 137 -20.75 9.69 8.49
N HIS A 138 -21.54 8.61 8.45
CA HIS A 138 -21.23 7.38 7.74
C HIS A 138 -22.51 6.67 7.30
N LYS A 139 -22.48 6.05 6.12
CA LYS A 139 -23.52 5.23 5.53
C LYS A 139 -22.89 4.04 4.79
N GLY A 140 -23.47 2.86 4.97
CA GLY A 140 -23.01 1.63 4.35
C GLY A 140 -22.40 0.63 5.34
N ALA A 141 -21.78 -0.41 4.79
CA ALA A 141 -21.20 -1.48 5.59
C ALA A 141 -19.95 -1.04 6.36
N LEU A 142 -19.86 -1.51 7.60
CA LEU A 142 -18.76 -1.23 8.53
C LEU A 142 -18.19 -2.54 9.07
N PHE A 143 -16.89 -2.55 9.34
CA PHE A 143 -16.22 -3.57 10.14
C PHE A 143 -16.06 -3.09 11.58
N ALA A 144 -16.82 -3.68 12.51
CA ALA A 144 -16.66 -3.44 13.94
C ALA A 144 -15.68 -4.45 14.56
N TYR A 145 -14.59 -3.98 15.19
CA TYR A 145 -13.53 -4.80 15.77
C TYR A 145 -12.93 -4.26 17.07
N MET A 146 -12.36 -5.15 17.88
CA MET A 146 -11.73 -4.80 19.17
C MET A 146 -10.21 -4.87 19.09
N HIS A 147 -9.54 -3.97 19.81
CA HIS A 147 -8.07 -3.93 19.91
C HIS A 147 -7.62 -3.34 21.25
N LYS A 148 -6.41 -3.72 21.71
CA LYS A 148 -5.94 -3.37 23.04
C LYS A 148 -5.44 -1.94 23.18
N ALA A 149 -4.70 -1.43 22.19
CA ALA A 149 -4.12 -0.09 22.19
C ALA A 149 -4.90 0.86 21.26
N ARG A 150 -4.89 2.18 21.51
CA ARG A 150 -5.75 3.15 20.80
C ARG A 150 -5.58 3.15 19.28
N TYR A 151 -4.34 3.07 18.80
CA TYR A 151 -3.98 3.01 17.38
C TYR A 151 -2.66 2.21 17.22
N PRO A 152 -2.31 1.74 16.00
CA PRO A 152 -1.05 1.05 15.77
C PRO A 152 0.16 1.91 16.17
N GLY A 153 1.01 1.41 17.07
CA GLY A 153 2.17 2.16 17.57
C GLY A 153 1.87 3.12 18.74
N ALA A 154 0.66 3.12 19.31
CA ALA A 154 0.36 3.94 20.49
C ALA A 154 1.30 3.66 21.68
N PRO A 155 1.64 4.66 22.51
CA PRO A 155 2.52 4.50 23.67
C PRO A 155 2.04 3.42 24.65
N LYS A 156 2.99 2.69 25.25
CA LYS A 156 2.71 1.70 26.29
C LYS A 156 2.25 2.39 27.59
N GLY A 157 1.33 1.77 28.31
CA GLY A 157 0.84 2.26 29.61
C GLY A 157 -0.31 3.28 29.55
N GLY A 158 -0.84 3.58 28.36
CA GLY A 158 -2.09 4.33 28.21
C GLY A 158 -3.33 3.49 28.52
N PRO A 159 -4.54 4.04 28.32
CA PRO A 159 -5.78 3.27 28.43
C PRO A 159 -5.79 2.06 27.51
N GLU A 160 -6.41 0.97 27.96
CA GLU A 160 -6.51 -0.28 27.23
C GLU A 160 -7.97 -0.62 26.90
N TRP A 161 -8.15 -1.34 25.78
CA TRP A 161 -9.40 -1.81 25.19
C TRP A 161 -10.23 -0.74 24.49
N PHE A 162 -10.29 -0.88 23.17
CA PHE A 162 -11.00 0.00 22.25
C PHE A 162 -11.83 -0.85 21.28
N MET A 163 -12.94 -0.28 20.82
CA MET A 163 -13.71 -0.76 19.69
C MET A 163 -13.56 0.22 18.54
N SER A 164 -13.16 -0.26 17.36
CA SER A 164 -13.16 0.50 16.11
C SER A 164 -14.29 0.04 15.19
N MET A 165 -14.88 0.99 14.47
CA MET A 165 -15.78 0.75 13.34
C MET A 165 -15.16 1.40 12.11
N ALA A 166 -14.69 0.60 11.15
CA ALA A 166 -14.06 1.07 9.92
C ALA A 166 -14.98 0.86 8.71
N GLY A 167 -15.09 1.88 7.85
CA GLY A 167 -15.85 1.80 6.60
C GLY A 167 -15.30 0.73 5.68
N VAL A 168 -16.18 -0.07 5.07
CA VAL A 168 -15.79 -1.01 4.02
C VAL A 168 -15.47 -0.24 2.74
N LYS A 169 -14.29 -0.45 2.16
CA LYS A 169 -13.81 0.29 0.97
C LYS A 169 -13.56 -0.63 -0.25
N THR A 170 -14.39 -1.66 -0.43
CA THR A 170 -14.21 -2.76 -1.41
C THR A 170 -13.72 -2.32 -2.79
N GLU A 171 -14.31 -1.28 -3.37
CA GLU A 171 -13.98 -0.83 -4.73
C GLU A 171 -12.60 -0.16 -4.78
N GLN A 172 -12.32 0.71 -3.82
CA GLN A 172 -11.02 1.35 -3.64
C GLN A 172 -9.92 0.32 -3.34
N ASP A 173 -10.20 -0.64 -2.44
CA ASP A 173 -9.25 -1.68 -2.06
C ASP A 173 -8.93 -2.63 -3.24
N LEU A 174 -9.93 -2.93 -4.08
CA LEU A 174 -9.75 -3.71 -5.31
C LEU A 174 -8.97 -2.91 -6.39
N ALA A 175 -9.29 -1.62 -6.56
CA ALA A 175 -8.58 -0.73 -7.47
C ALA A 175 -7.09 -0.62 -7.10
N LEU A 176 -6.79 -0.39 -5.81
CA LEU A 176 -5.42 -0.36 -5.29
C LEU A 176 -4.73 -1.71 -5.48
N ALA A 177 -5.40 -2.84 -5.22
CA ALA A 177 -4.82 -4.16 -5.47
C ALA A 177 -4.47 -4.40 -6.96
N ILE A 178 -5.27 -3.87 -7.89
CA ILE A 178 -4.98 -3.90 -9.33
C ILE A 178 -3.74 -3.05 -9.65
N LEU A 179 -3.65 -1.82 -9.14
CA LEU A 179 -2.46 -0.97 -9.35
C LEU A 179 -1.20 -1.59 -8.74
N VAL A 180 -1.29 -2.17 -7.54
CA VAL A 180 -0.19 -2.93 -6.94
C VAL A 180 0.25 -4.08 -7.85
N ALA A 181 -0.67 -4.85 -8.44
CA ALA A 181 -0.31 -5.90 -9.38
C ALA A 181 0.42 -5.34 -10.63
N ARG A 182 0.03 -4.17 -11.15
CA ARG A 182 0.72 -3.47 -12.25
C ARG A 182 2.11 -2.95 -11.87
N ALA A 183 2.29 -2.50 -10.63
CA ALA A 183 3.59 -2.11 -10.10
C ALA A 183 4.52 -3.33 -9.99
N VAL A 184 4.01 -4.46 -9.50
CA VAL A 184 4.75 -5.73 -9.40
C VAL A 184 5.11 -6.30 -10.78
N GLU A 185 4.22 -6.23 -11.78
CA GLU A 185 4.54 -6.57 -13.19
C GLU A 185 5.77 -5.80 -13.68
N SER A 186 5.81 -4.49 -13.43
CA SER A 186 6.88 -3.59 -13.89
C SER A 186 8.20 -3.85 -13.16
N LEU A 187 8.14 -3.92 -11.82
CA LEU A 187 9.27 -4.28 -10.97
C LEU A 187 9.88 -5.62 -11.38
N TRP A 188 9.03 -6.62 -11.68
CA TRP A 188 9.48 -7.94 -12.11
C TRP A 188 10.23 -7.91 -13.45
N ASP A 189 9.70 -7.24 -14.47
CA ASP A 189 10.36 -7.16 -15.78
C ASP A 189 11.62 -6.27 -15.73
N VAL A 190 11.65 -5.23 -14.89
CA VAL A 190 12.87 -4.44 -14.59
C VAL A 190 13.93 -5.30 -13.92
N ALA A 191 13.56 -6.06 -12.88
CA ALA A 191 14.47 -6.99 -12.20
C ALA A 191 14.97 -8.06 -13.16
N ARG A 192 14.07 -8.65 -13.96
CA ARG A 192 14.41 -9.63 -15.00
C ARG A 192 15.40 -9.07 -16.02
N ARG A 193 15.24 -7.81 -16.45
CA ARG A 193 16.23 -7.13 -17.29
C ARG A 193 17.57 -7.01 -16.56
N LYS A 194 17.59 -6.43 -15.35
CA LYS A 194 18.82 -6.20 -14.55
C LYS A 194 19.61 -7.48 -14.27
N TYR A 195 18.94 -8.57 -13.88
CA TYR A 195 19.59 -9.80 -13.44
C TYR A 195 19.78 -10.86 -14.53
N THR A 196 19.01 -10.81 -15.64
CA THR A 196 19.07 -11.84 -16.70
C THR A 196 19.35 -11.30 -18.11
N GLY A 197 19.43 -9.98 -18.30
CA GLY A 197 19.67 -9.36 -19.61
C GLY A 197 18.53 -9.55 -20.62
N LYS A 198 17.34 -9.95 -20.17
CA LYS A 198 16.17 -10.17 -21.03
C LYS A 198 15.29 -8.92 -21.07
N SER A 199 14.88 -8.53 -22.28
CA SER A 199 13.85 -7.50 -22.47
C SER A 199 12.53 -7.91 -21.80
N GLY A 200 11.75 -6.91 -21.42
CA GLY A 200 10.43 -7.07 -20.84
C GLY A 200 9.59 -5.83 -21.15
N SER A 201 8.83 -5.38 -20.16
CA SER A 201 7.91 -4.26 -20.26
C SER A 201 7.64 -3.62 -18.91
N ILE A 202 7.21 -2.36 -18.91
CA ILE A 202 6.74 -1.67 -17.72
C ILE A 202 5.31 -1.16 -17.92
N ARG A 203 4.69 -0.76 -16.83
CA ARG A 203 3.43 -0.03 -16.80
C ARG A 203 3.71 1.45 -16.57
N GLN A 204 3.23 2.30 -17.45
CA GLN A 204 3.17 3.73 -17.20
C GLN A 204 2.03 3.98 -16.21
N MET A 205 2.37 4.17 -14.94
CA MET A 205 1.40 4.46 -13.89
C MET A 205 1.33 5.96 -13.69
N LYS A 206 0.43 6.64 -14.40
CA LYS A 206 0.28 8.10 -14.31
C LYS A 206 -0.17 8.52 -12.91
N LYS A 207 0.14 9.75 -12.51
CA LYS A 207 -0.33 10.34 -11.27
C LYS A 207 -1.86 10.29 -11.18
N SER A 208 -2.55 10.68 -12.26
CA SER A 208 -4.02 10.63 -12.34
C SER A 208 -4.61 9.23 -12.15
N THR A 209 -3.91 8.16 -12.58
CA THR A 209 -4.35 6.78 -12.37
C THR A 209 -4.32 6.40 -10.88
N ALA A 210 -3.26 6.80 -10.17
CA ALA A 210 -3.14 6.59 -8.74
C ALA A 210 -4.18 7.44 -7.98
N GLU A 211 -4.32 8.72 -8.34
CA GLU A 211 -5.32 9.63 -7.74
C GLU A 211 -6.75 9.11 -7.92
N LEU A 212 -7.12 8.57 -9.09
CA LEU A 212 -8.45 7.98 -9.31
C LEU A 212 -8.70 6.77 -8.39
N ALA A 213 -7.71 5.88 -8.23
CA ALA A 213 -7.83 4.71 -7.37
C ALA A 213 -7.84 5.05 -5.87
N ILE A 214 -7.19 6.16 -5.46
CA ILE A 214 -7.15 6.60 -4.06
C ILE A 214 -8.36 7.49 -3.72
N TYR A 215 -8.72 8.45 -4.57
CA TYR A 215 -9.67 9.52 -4.24
C TYR A 215 -11.02 9.42 -4.97
N GLY A 216 -11.11 8.82 -6.16
CA GLY A 216 -12.35 8.77 -6.95
C GLY A 216 -13.54 8.17 -6.20
N VAL A 217 -13.34 7.02 -5.56
CA VAL A 217 -14.37 6.35 -4.73
C VAL A 217 -14.72 7.17 -3.49
N LEU A 218 -13.82 8.04 -2.99
CA LEU A 218 -14.11 8.93 -1.87
C LEU A 218 -14.99 10.10 -2.31
N THR A 219 -14.74 10.69 -3.47
CA THR A 219 -15.55 11.82 -4.01
C THR A 219 -17.00 11.45 -4.33
N GLU A 220 -17.28 10.18 -4.62
CA GLU A 220 -18.66 9.68 -4.81
C GLU A 220 -19.33 9.25 -3.49
N SER A 221 -18.57 9.16 -2.39
CA SER A 221 -19.06 8.67 -1.11
C SER A 221 -19.65 9.80 -0.25
N PRO A 222 -20.85 9.63 0.35
CA PRO A 222 -21.38 10.57 1.34
C PRO A 222 -20.70 10.45 2.71
N ASN A 223 -19.63 9.64 2.83
CA ASN A 223 -18.99 9.27 4.08
C ASN A 223 -17.85 10.24 4.43
N VAL A 224 -18.10 11.08 5.44
CA VAL A 224 -17.10 12.00 5.98
C VAL A 224 -16.12 11.28 6.91
N ILE A 225 -16.58 10.25 7.63
CA ILE A 225 -15.76 9.48 8.57
C ILE A 225 -15.51 8.06 8.05
N GLY A 226 -14.24 7.71 7.90
CA GLY A 226 -13.78 6.38 7.48
C GLY A 226 -13.50 5.43 8.63
N THR A 227 -13.19 5.93 9.84
CA THR A 227 -13.04 5.09 11.04
C THR A 227 -13.43 5.83 12.31
N ILE A 228 -14.21 5.16 13.16
CA ILE A 228 -14.61 5.61 14.50
C ILE A 228 -13.95 4.67 15.50
N THR A 229 -13.05 5.17 16.35
CA THR A 229 -12.46 4.42 17.47
C THR A 229 -13.03 4.92 18.78
N MET A 230 -13.41 4.00 19.67
CA MET A 230 -14.07 4.30 20.92
C MET A 230 -13.36 3.56 22.07
N GLU A 231 -13.01 4.26 23.15
CA GLU A 231 -12.54 3.61 24.38
C GLU A 231 -13.68 2.80 25.00
N MET A 232 -13.42 1.56 25.43
CA MET A 232 -14.47 0.74 26.04
C MET A 232 -14.91 1.35 27.39
N PRO A 233 -16.22 1.61 27.61
CA PRO A 233 -16.72 2.20 28.84
C PRO A 233 -16.41 1.33 30.06
N LYS A 234 -15.97 1.97 31.14
CA LYS A 234 -15.61 1.31 32.40
C LYS A 234 -16.72 1.50 33.42
N LEU A 235 -17.17 0.40 34.00
CA LEU A 235 -18.12 0.40 35.12
C LEU A 235 -17.34 0.61 36.43
N LYS A 236 -17.73 1.61 37.20
CA LYS A 236 -17.17 1.88 38.54
C LYS A 236 -17.83 1.00 39.59
N ALA A 237 -17.18 0.93 40.77
CA ALA A 237 -17.70 0.20 41.92
C ALA A 237 -19.04 0.76 42.46
N ASP A 238 -19.39 2.01 42.13
CA ASP A 238 -20.68 2.64 42.46
C ASP A 238 -21.78 2.37 41.41
N GLY A 239 -21.47 1.61 40.34
CA GLY A 239 -22.40 1.32 39.24
C GLY A 239 -22.49 2.40 38.17
N SER A 240 -21.77 3.52 38.29
CA SER A 240 -21.69 4.54 37.25
C SER A 240 -20.72 4.15 36.13
N ILE A 241 -20.90 4.73 34.95
CA ILE A 241 -20.07 4.47 33.76
C ILE A 241 -19.19 5.71 33.50
N ASP A 242 -17.90 5.50 33.24
CA ASP A 242 -17.00 6.59 32.87
C ASP A 242 -17.30 7.21 31.50
N GLY A 243 -16.88 8.46 31.33
CA GLY A 243 -16.92 9.15 30.04
C GLY A 243 -16.11 8.39 28.97
N VAL A 244 -16.64 8.34 27.76
CA VAL A 244 -16.05 7.60 26.64
C VAL A 244 -15.30 8.56 25.73
N ASN A 245 -14.03 8.23 25.46
CA ASN A 245 -13.22 8.94 24.47
C ASN A 245 -13.50 8.39 23.06
N TYR A 246 -13.68 9.30 22.10
CA TYR A 246 -13.85 8.99 20.68
C TYR A 246 -12.67 9.53 19.87
N ASP A 247 -12.27 8.76 18.85
CA ASP A 247 -11.34 9.14 17.81
C ASP A 247 -12.07 9.01 16.47
N LEU A 248 -12.02 10.05 15.64
CA LEU A 248 -12.75 10.12 14.38
C LEU A 248 -11.74 10.39 13.26
N ARG A 249 -11.50 9.40 12.40
CA ARG A 249 -10.63 9.55 11.23
C ARG A 249 -11.46 9.84 10.00
N GLY A 250 -11.27 11.03 9.44
CA GLY A 250 -11.90 11.48 8.20
C GLY A 250 -11.48 10.66 6.97
N THR A 251 -12.26 10.82 5.91
CA THR A 251 -11.93 10.35 4.55
C THR A 251 -12.00 11.54 3.60
N ASP A 252 -10.85 12.10 3.29
CA ASP A 252 -10.73 13.34 2.54
C ASP A 252 -9.95 13.12 1.23
N ALA A 253 -10.44 13.71 0.15
CA ALA A 253 -9.68 13.91 -1.08
C ALA A 253 -8.93 15.26 -1.01
N PRO A 254 -7.84 15.47 -1.78
CA PRO A 254 -7.18 16.77 -1.86
C PRO A 254 -8.13 17.89 -2.28
N GLU A 255 -7.93 19.09 -1.75
CA GLU A 255 -8.73 20.26 -2.13
C GLU A 255 -8.59 20.53 -3.64
N GLY A 256 -9.73 20.65 -4.33
CA GLY A 256 -9.77 20.85 -5.79
C GLY A 256 -9.53 19.59 -6.63
N TYR A 257 -9.49 18.39 -6.04
CA TYR A 257 -9.50 17.14 -6.82
C TYR A 257 -10.87 16.94 -7.50
N GLU A 258 -10.88 16.92 -8.83
CA GLU A 258 -12.02 16.55 -9.65
C GLU A 258 -11.68 15.26 -10.44
N PRO A 259 -12.45 14.17 -10.31
CA PRO A 259 -12.20 12.95 -11.08
C PRO A 259 -12.52 13.18 -12.56
N ASP A 260 -11.60 12.78 -13.45
CA ASP A 260 -11.87 12.77 -14.90
C ASP A 260 -12.89 11.66 -15.23
N PRO A 261 -14.11 11.99 -15.68
CA PRO A 261 -15.17 11.02 -15.92
C PRO A 261 -14.90 10.11 -17.14
N GLY A 262 -13.86 10.39 -17.93
CA GLY A 262 -13.42 9.54 -19.04
C GLY A 262 -12.33 8.53 -18.68
N PHE A 263 -11.68 8.66 -17.52
CA PHE A 263 -10.46 7.93 -17.18
C PHE A 263 -10.75 6.59 -16.50
N GLN A 264 -10.08 5.50 -16.90
CA GLN A 264 -10.24 4.19 -16.26
C GLN A 264 -8.99 3.76 -15.49
N ILE A 265 -9.18 3.12 -14.34
CA ILE A 265 -8.10 2.54 -13.52
C ILE A 265 -7.33 1.45 -14.29
N ALA A 266 -7.92 0.91 -15.36
CA ALA A 266 -7.27 0.00 -16.30
C ALA A 266 -6.18 0.66 -17.19
N ASP A 267 -6.17 1.99 -17.30
CA ASP A 267 -5.29 2.77 -18.19
C ASP A 267 -3.88 2.92 -17.59
N CYS A 268 -3.18 1.80 -17.53
CA CYS A 268 -1.73 1.71 -17.34
C CYS A 268 -1.07 1.17 -18.63
N PRO A 269 -0.74 2.04 -19.60
CA PRO A 269 -0.11 1.66 -20.86
C PRO A 269 1.12 0.78 -20.64
N ARG A 270 1.27 -0.25 -21.48
CA ARG A 270 2.41 -1.18 -21.42
C ARG A 270 3.51 -0.69 -22.35
N ILE A 271 4.61 -0.23 -21.78
CA ILE A 271 5.76 0.29 -22.52
C ILE A 271 6.82 -0.80 -22.66
N ASN A 272 7.41 -0.93 -23.84
CA ASN A 272 8.49 -1.90 -24.08
C ASN A 272 9.75 -1.51 -23.29
N LEU A 273 10.32 -2.48 -22.56
CA LEU A 273 11.53 -2.32 -21.78
C LEU A 273 12.66 -3.16 -22.41
N PRO A 274 13.42 -2.63 -23.40
CA PRO A 274 14.47 -3.38 -24.06
C PRO A 274 15.64 -3.64 -23.12
N ALA A 275 16.33 -4.78 -23.29
CA ALA A 275 17.61 -5.04 -22.67
C ALA A 275 18.68 -4.06 -23.17
N ARG A 276 19.46 -3.46 -22.26
CA ARG A 276 20.57 -2.57 -22.63
C ARG A 276 21.84 -3.38 -22.80
N GLN A 277 22.81 -2.85 -23.54
CA GLN A 277 24.12 -3.48 -23.67
C GLN A 277 24.82 -3.66 -22.30
N ARG A 278 24.55 -2.77 -21.33
CA ARG A 278 25.04 -2.90 -19.93
C ARG A 278 24.33 -3.97 -19.09
N ASP A 279 23.18 -4.47 -19.54
CA ASP A 279 22.47 -5.58 -18.91
C ASP A 279 22.89 -6.94 -19.50
N ALA A 280 23.65 -6.94 -20.61
CA ALA A 280 24.14 -8.16 -21.26
C ALA A 280 25.28 -8.80 -20.43
N ARG A 281 24.92 -9.74 -19.56
CA ARG A 281 25.89 -10.53 -18.79
C ARG A 281 26.72 -11.42 -19.73
N ILE A 282 28.04 -11.28 -19.67
CA ILE A 282 28.95 -12.28 -20.25
C ILE A 282 28.70 -13.60 -19.50
N TYR A 283 28.15 -14.59 -20.20
CA TYR A 283 27.99 -15.93 -19.65
C TYR A 283 29.37 -16.50 -19.36
N SER A 284 29.72 -16.59 -18.08
CA SER A 284 30.93 -17.30 -17.66
C SER A 284 30.86 -18.74 -18.17
N THR A 285 31.84 -19.10 -19.00
CA THR A 285 32.05 -20.44 -19.56
C THR A 285 32.57 -21.45 -18.53
N SER A 286 32.70 -21.04 -17.27
CA SER A 286 33.12 -21.90 -16.16
C SER A 286 32.07 -22.98 -15.88
N SER A 287 32.51 -24.23 -15.89
CA SER A 287 31.73 -25.41 -15.47
C SER A 287 31.40 -25.44 -13.97
N ARG A 288 31.89 -24.47 -13.17
CA ARG A 288 31.70 -24.38 -11.72
C ARG A 288 30.54 -23.45 -11.29
N LYS A 289 29.45 -23.38 -12.06
CA LYS A 289 28.22 -22.68 -11.64
C LYS A 289 27.12 -23.69 -11.28
N LEU A 290 26.81 -23.80 -9.99
CA LEU A 290 25.66 -24.57 -9.50
C LEU A 290 24.33 -23.88 -9.86
N TYR A 291 24.23 -22.55 -9.71
CA TYR A 291 23.04 -21.78 -10.09
C TYR A 291 23.38 -20.37 -10.63
N PRO A 292 22.52 -19.76 -11.47
CA PRO A 292 22.76 -18.43 -12.04
C PRO A 292 22.51 -17.24 -11.09
N PHE A 293 22.07 -17.51 -9.85
CA PHE A 293 21.70 -16.52 -8.82
C PHE A 293 22.50 -16.70 -7.51
N SER A 294 23.59 -17.47 -7.54
CA SER A 294 24.46 -17.66 -6.37
C SER A 294 25.04 -16.32 -5.87
N PRO A 295 24.96 -16.01 -4.56
CA PRO A 295 25.50 -14.75 -4.03
C PRO A 295 27.03 -14.71 -4.11
N ASN A 296 27.58 -13.51 -4.18
CA ASN A 296 29.02 -13.29 -4.10
C ASN A 296 29.57 -13.85 -2.78
N GLY A 297 30.67 -14.63 -2.86
CA GLY A 297 31.24 -15.36 -1.72
C GLY A 297 30.63 -16.75 -1.46
N SER A 298 29.59 -17.19 -2.18
CA SER A 298 29.04 -18.56 -2.03
C SER A 298 29.90 -19.65 -2.70
N GLN A 299 31.12 -19.32 -3.10
CA GLN A 299 32.09 -20.23 -3.70
C GLN A 299 33.36 -20.20 -2.85
N GLN A 300 33.69 -21.33 -2.22
CA GLN A 300 35.03 -21.55 -1.68
C GLN A 300 36.01 -21.75 -2.85
N VAL A 301 37.22 -21.20 -2.70
CA VAL A 301 38.32 -21.31 -3.66
C VAL A 301 39.00 -22.68 -3.53
#